data_AF-A0A1B6HJY4-F1
#
_entry.id   AF-A0A1B6HJY4-F1
#
_cell.length_a   1.000
_cell.length_b   1.000
_cell.length_c   1.000
_cell.angle_alpha   90.00
_cell.angle_beta   90.00
_cell.angle_gamma   90.00
#
_symmetry.space_group_name_H-M   'P 1'
#
loop_
_entity.id
_entity.type
_entity.pdbx_description
1 polymer ?
#
loop_
_entity_poly.entity_id
_entity_poly.type
_entity_poly.pdbx_seq_one_letter_code
_entity_poly.pdbx_strand_id
1 'polypeptide(L)'
;LATVRNLTHLFGHVFSSQFVFPVLGHDDPRYVAEDTQPYRHVSSLWRHWLPSEALHTFNKGGFYSIEQKTRKLRLVALNTNLWTGDEGEGEDPGGQWAWLETLMAKSYRLKETIYLA
;
A
#
# COMPACT_ATOMS: atom_id res chain seq x y z
N LEU A 1 8.64 -8.14 12.24
CA LEU A 1 7.81 -9.09 11.47
C LEU A 1 6.85 -9.93 12.32
N ALA A 2 7.25 -10.43 13.50
CA ALA A 2 6.38 -11.28 14.34
C ALA A 2 5.05 -10.62 14.73
N THR A 3 5.08 -9.35 15.15
CA THR A 3 3.88 -8.58 15.51
C THR A 3 2.88 -8.47 14.35
N VAL A 4 3.34 -8.01 13.18
CA VAL A 4 2.51 -7.89 11.96
C VAL A 4 1.91 -9.23 11.55
N ARG A 5 2.66 -10.33 11.67
CA ARG A 5 2.15 -11.69 11.40
C ARG A 5 1.02 -12.08 12.36
N ASN A 6 1.21 -11.86 13.66
CA ASN A 6 0.21 -12.19 14.68
C ASN A 6 -1.08 -11.38 14.49
N LEU A 7 -0.95 -10.07 14.21
CA LEU A 7 -2.08 -9.22 13.88
C LEU A 7 -2.78 -9.70 12.61
N THR A 8 -2.02 -9.97 11.54
CA THR A 8 -2.59 -10.47 10.28
C THR A 8 -3.37 -11.77 10.48
N HIS A 9 -2.84 -12.68 11.29
CA HIS A 9 -3.52 -13.93 11.64
C HIS A 9 -4.82 -13.67 12.41
N LEU A 10 -4.79 -12.82 13.44
CA LEU A 10 -5.99 -12.47 14.22
C LEU A 10 -7.09 -11.87 13.34
N PHE A 11 -6.75 -10.88 12.50
CA PHE A 11 -7.70 -10.25 11.59
C PHE A 11 -8.25 -11.24 10.57
N GLY A 12 -7.41 -12.14 10.03
CA GLY A 12 -7.86 -13.19 9.12
C GLY A 12 -8.85 -14.18 9.74
N HIS A 13 -8.74 -14.42 11.05
CA HIS A 13 -9.68 -15.28 11.78
C HIS A 13 -10.99 -14.56 12.11
N VAL A 14 -10.93 -13.30 12.53
CA VAL A 14 -12.11 -12.52 12.94
C VAL A 14 -12.92 -12.03 11.72
N PHE A 15 -12.23 -11.61 10.65
CA PHE A 15 -12.83 -11.03 9.45
C PHE A 15 -12.66 -11.97 8.25
N SER A 16 -13.20 -13.18 8.35
CA SER A 16 -12.99 -14.24 7.34
C SER A 16 -13.64 -13.95 5.98
N SER A 17 -14.56 -12.99 5.90
CA SER A 17 -15.28 -12.63 4.66
C SER A 17 -15.26 -11.14 4.32
N GLN A 18 -14.74 -10.29 5.20
CA GLN A 18 -14.65 -8.85 4.97
C GLN A 18 -13.30 -8.51 4.35
N PHE A 19 -13.28 -7.47 3.53
CA PHE A 19 -12.04 -6.93 3.01
C PHE A 19 -11.33 -6.12 4.09
N VAL A 20 -10.04 -6.41 4.29
CA VAL A 20 -9.13 -5.62 5.12
C VAL A 20 -8.15 -4.92 4.20
N PHE A 21 -8.03 -3.60 4.35
CA PHE A 21 -7.11 -2.79 3.55
C PHE A 21 -6.01 -2.24 4.46
N PRO A 22 -4.89 -2.97 4.63
CA PRO A 22 -3.83 -2.57 5.53
C PRO A 22 -2.99 -1.43 4.93
N VAL A 23 -2.48 -0.55 5.81
CA VAL A 23 -1.47 0.47 5.49
C VAL A 23 -0.26 0.26 6.39
N LEU A 24 0.92 0.72 5.97
CA LEU A 24 2.15 0.61 6.76
C LEU A 24 2.22 1.73 7.81
N GLY A 25 2.44 1.35 9.06
CA GLY A 25 2.87 2.26 10.12
C GLY A 25 4.38 2.46 10.13
N HIS A 26 4.83 3.48 10.87
CA HIS A 26 6.26 3.82 11.02
C HIS A 26 7.10 2.64 11.54
N ASP A 27 6.57 1.88 12.50
CA ASP A 27 7.25 0.75 13.14
C ASP A 27 7.12 -0.57 12.35
N ASP A 28 6.45 -0.56 11.19
CA ASP A 28 6.29 -1.77 10.40
C ASP A 28 7.60 -2.17 9.69
N PRO A 29 7.85 -3.48 9.50
CA PRO A 29 9.14 -3.95 9.00
C PRO A 29 9.41 -3.53 7.55
N ARG A 30 10.59 -2.94 7.32
CA ARG A 30 11.20 -2.72 5.99
C ARG A 30 12.58 -3.38 5.92
N TYR A 31 12.89 -4.04 4.81
CA TYR A 31 14.20 -4.67 4.58
C TYR A 31 14.91 -3.98 3.41
N VAL A 32 15.84 -3.06 3.69
CA VAL A 32 16.33 -2.05 2.72
C VAL A 32 17.69 -2.37 2.13
N ALA A 33 18.48 -3.25 2.75
CA ALA A 33 19.94 -3.28 2.55
C ALA A 33 20.45 -3.76 1.17
N GLU A 34 19.58 -4.08 0.20
CA GLU A 34 19.90 -4.43 -1.21
C GLU A 34 18.67 -4.92 -2.00
N ASP A 35 17.47 -4.90 -1.40
CA ASP A 35 16.26 -5.47 -1.98
C ASP A 35 15.50 -4.45 -2.85
N THR A 36 15.17 -4.84 -4.09
CA THR A 36 14.25 -4.10 -4.97
C THR A 36 12.80 -4.14 -4.49
N GLN A 37 12.49 -5.00 -3.51
CA GLN A 37 11.16 -5.23 -2.96
C GLN A 37 11.17 -5.23 -1.41
N PRO A 38 11.49 -4.09 -0.77
CA PRO A 38 11.73 -4.00 0.68
C PRO A 38 10.54 -4.44 1.55
N TYR A 39 9.32 -4.50 0.98
CA TYR A 39 8.09 -4.86 1.66
C TYR A 39 7.57 -6.28 1.33
N ARG A 40 8.33 -7.08 0.57
CA ARG A 40 7.89 -8.42 0.12
C ARG A 40 7.49 -9.37 1.26
N HIS A 41 8.18 -9.28 2.39
CA HIS A 41 7.85 -10.09 3.56
C HIS A 41 6.49 -9.73 4.17
N VAL A 42 6.14 -8.44 4.17
CA VAL A 42 4.83 -7.97 4.65
C VAL A 42 3.74 -8.31 3.64
N SER A 43 3.99 -8.10 2.34
CA SER A 43 3.02 -8.42 1.29
C SER A 43 2.67 -9.90 1.21
N SER A 44 3.62 -10.78 1.53
CA SER A 44 3.39 -12.23 1.64
C SER A 44 2.32 -12.56 2.67
N LEU A 45 2.25 -11.81 3.78
CA LEU A 45 1.23 -11.96 4.81
C LEU A 45 -0.13 -11.44 4.31
N TRP A 46 -0.14 -10.32 3.59
CA TRP A 46 -1.36 -9.64 3.14
C TRP A 46 -1.90 -10.09 1.78
N ARG A 47 -1.24 -11.06 1.12
CA ARG A 47 -1.59 -11.53 -0.23
C ARG A 47 -3.03 -12.02 -0.41
N HIS A 48 -3.68 -12.45 0.67
CA HIS A 48 -5.06 -12.93 0.64
C HIS A 48 -6.09 -11.79 0.66
N TRP A 49 -5.67 -10.58 1.04
CA TRP A 49 -6.52 -9.38 1.09
C TRP A 49 -6.31 -8.44 -0.10
N LEU A 50 -5.12 -8.45 -0.70
CA LEU A 50 -4.73 -7.51 -1.74
C LEU A 50 -4.71 -8.18 -3.13
N PRO A 51 -5.24 -7.52 -4.17
CA PRO A 51 -5.10 -8.00 -5.54
C PRO A 51 -3.65 -7.94 -6.02
N SER A 52 -3.31 -8.72 -7.05
CA SER A 52 -1.96 -8.83 -7.60
C SER A 52 -1.35 -7.48 -7.99
N GLU A 53 -2.15 -6.58 -8.56
CA GLU A 53 -1.72 -5.24 -8.96
C GLU A 53 -1.34 -4.38 -7.75
N ALA A 54 -2.07 -4.52 -6.64
CA ALA A 54 -1.75 -3.82 -5.39
C ALA A 54 -0.47 -4.38 -4.76
N LEU A 55 -0.30 -5.70 -4.77
CA LEU A 55 0.93 -6.34 -4.27
C LEU A 55 2.18 -5.90 -5.04
N HIS A 56 2.05 -5.64 -6.35
CA HIS A 56 3.17 -5.18 -7.17
C HIS A 56 3.70 -3.81 -6.73
N THR A 57 2.83 -2.80 -6.60
CA THR A 57 3.26 -1.47 -6.14
C THR A 57 3.66 -1.49 -4.67
N PHE A 58 2.96 -2.29 -3.86
CA PHE A 58 3.27 -2.43 -2.44
C PHE A 58 4.66 -3.00 -2.22
N ASN A 59 5.08 -4.01 -2.98
CA ASN A 59 6.43 -4.56 -2.85
C ASN A 59 7.50 -3.52 -3.14
N LYS A 60 7.27 -2.66 -4.14
CA LYS A 60 8.22 -1.62 -4.55
C LYS A 60 8.35 -0.48 -3.53
N GLY A 61 7.23 0.00 -2.99
CA GLY A 61 7.22 1.25 -2.20
C GLY A 61 6.31 1.25 -0.98
N GLY A 62 5.59 0.17 -0.70
CA GLY A 62 4.70 0.07 0.46
C GLY A 62 3.36 0.77 0.29
N PHE A 63 3.07 1.27 -0.92
CA PHE A 63 1.82 1.93 -1.29
C PHE A 63 1.09 1.17 -2.39
N TYR A 64 -0.23 1.33 -2.46
CA TYR A 64 -1.06 0.68 -3.46
C TYR A 64 -2.40 1.36 -3.66
N SER A 65 -3.13 0.90 -4.68
CA SER A 65 -4.52 1.30 -4.89
C SER A 65 -5.39 0.11 -5.24
N ILE A 66 -6.69 0.22 -4.94
CA ILE A 66 -7.70 -0.75 -5.32
C ILE A 66 -8.82 -0.01 -6.03
N GLU A 67 -9.12 -0.43 -7.26
CA GLU A 67 -10.15 0.16 -8.11
C GLU A 67 -11.44 -0.65 -8.03
N GLN A 68 -12.53 0.02 -7.69
CA GLN A 68 -13.90 -0.51 -7.68
C GLN A 68 -14.66 0.16 -8.83
N LYS A 69 -14.58 -0.47 -10.01
CA LYS A 69 -15.09 0.09 -11.28
C LYS A 69 -16.60 0.37 -11.26
N THR A 70 -17.39 -0.51 -10.65
CA THR A 70 -18.86 -0.42 -10.70
C THR A 70 -19.42 0.74 -9.87
N ARG A 71 -18.73 1.13 -8.79
CA ARG A 71 -19.09 2.25 -7.91
C ARG A 71 -18.27 3.50 -8.19
N LYS A 72 -17.35 3.46 -9.16
CA LYS A 72 -16.39 4.54 -9.44
C LYS A 72 -15.69 4.97 -8.16
N LEU A 73 -15.13 4.02 -7.44
CA LEU A 73 -14.43 4.25 -6.18
C LEU A 73 -13.01 3.75 -6.32
N ARG A 74 -12.05 4.51 -5.79
CA ARG A 74 -10.67 4.07 -5.68
C ARG A 74 -10.17 4.28 -4.26
N LEU A 75 -9.70 3.21 -3.65
CA LEU A 75 -8.93 3.28 -2.41
C LEU A 75 -7.47 3.51 -2.78
N VAL A 76 -6.81 4.43 -2.07
CA VAL A 76 -5.40 4.76 -2.21
C VAL A 76 -4.77 4.65 -0.83
N ALA A 77 -3.83 3.73 -0.68
CA ALA A 77 -3.05 3.53 0.53
C ALA A 77 -1.65 4.10 0.28
N LEU A 78 -1.30 5.19 0.97
CA LEU A 78 0.03 5.78 0.87
C LEU A 78 0.97 5.19 1.91
N ASN A 79 2.27 5.17 1.58
CA ASN A 79 3.32 4.98 2.55
C ASN A 79 3.93 6.34 2.87
N THR A 80 3.34 7.04 3.83
CA THR A 80 3.81 8.37 4.25
C THR A 80 5.14 8.30 4.99
N ASN A 81 5.55 7.11 5.48
CA ASN A 81 6.84 6.92 6.15
C ASN A 81 8.03 7.23 5.23
N LEU A 82 7.86 7.09 3.90
CA LEU A 82 8.86 7.48 2.90
C LEU A 82 9.28 8.96 2.99
N TRP A 83 8.45 9.81 3.60
CA TRP A 83 8.69 11.25 3.74
C TRP A 83 9.15 11.66 5.15
N THR A 84 9.43 10.71 6.04
CA THR A 84 9.71 10.99 7.46
C THR A 84 11.20 11.06 7.83
N GLY A 85 12.13 10.98 6.87
CA GLY A 85 13.57 11.05 7.10
C GLY A 85 14.33 11.87 6.05
N ASP A 86 15.67 11.90 6.16
CA ASP A 86 16.57 12.64 5.26
C ASP A 86 16.43 12.23 3.78
N GLU A 87 15.88 11.04 3.50
CA GLU A 87 15.52 10.55 2.15
C GLU A 87 14.36 11.34 1.51
N GLY A 88 13.67 12.22 2.27
CA GLY A 88 12.51 12.99 1.82
C GLY A 88 12.81 14.42 1.36
N GLU A 89 14.05 14.91 1.51
CA GLU A 89 14.39 16.27 1.06
C GLU A 89 14.68 16.31 -0.45
N GLY A 90 13.62 16.56 -1.24
CA GLY A 90 13.73 16.94 -2.66
C GLY A 90 13.62 15.79 -3.68
N GLU A 91 13.53 14.54 -3.24
CA GLU A 91 13.33 13.38 -4.12
C GLU A 91 11.91 12.78 -4.01
N ASP A 92 11.52 11.95 -4.98
CA ASP A 92 10.26 11.17 -4.98
C ASP A 92 10.53 9.72 -4.53
N PRO A 93 10.62 9.45 -3.21
CA PRO A 93 11.00 8.14 -2.70
C PRO A 93 10.02 7.06 -3.17
N GLY A 94 10.56 6.00 -3.75
CA GLY A 94 9.78 4.91 -4.34
C GLY A 94 8.97 5.29 -5.59
N GLY A 95 9.06 6.53 -6.06
CA GLY A 95 8.22 7.07 -7.14
C GLY A 95 6.76 7.27 -6.74
N GLN A 96 6.48 7.42 -5.43
CA GLN A 96 5.12 7.48 -4.89
C GLN A 96 4.36 8.73 -5.38
N TRP A 97 5.02 9.88 -5.48
CA TRP A 97 4.42 11.13 -5.92
C TRP A 97 4.02 11.06 -7.40
N ALA A 98 4.94 10.69 -8.28
CA ALA A 98 4.65 10.54 -9.71
C ALA A 98 3.57 9.48 -9.98
N TRP A 99 3.58 8.38 -9.21
CA TRP A 99 2.52 7.38 -9.24
C TRP A 99 1.15 7.97 -8.83
N LEU A 100 1.12 8.74 -7.74
CA LEU A 100 -0.11 9.36 -7.23
C LEU A 100 -0.67 10.38 -8.21
N GLU A 101 0.16 11.23 -8.82
CA GLU A 101 -0.27 12.21 -9.84
C GLU A 101 -0.95 11.50 -11.02
N THR A 102 -0.31 10.43 -11.53
CA THR A 102 -0.86 9.63 -12.64
C THR A 102 -2.20 9.00 -12.25
N LEU A 103 -2.28 8.44 -11.04
CA LEU A 103 -3.48 7.83 -10.49
C LEU A 103 -4.60 8.86 -10.34
N MET A 104 -4.32 10.05 -9.81
CA MET A 104 -5.29 11.12 -9.59
C MET A 104 -5.80 11.68 -10.91
N ALA A 105 -4.93 11.91 -11.89
CA ALA A 105 -5.32 12.34 -13.24
C ALA A 105 -6.26 11.31 -13.90
N LYS A 106 -5.98 10.01 -13.77
CA LYS A 106 -6.87 8.94 -14.23
C LYS A 106 -8.22 8.99 -13.50
N SER A 107 -8.19 9.09 -12.17
CA SER A 107 -9.39 9.06 -11.32
C SER A 107 -10.33 10.24 -11.61
N TYR A 108 -9.75 11.43 -11.81
CA TYR A 108 -10.48 12.62 -12.21
C TYR A 108 -11.23 12.41 -13.54
N ARG A 109 -10.56 11.88 -14.57
CA ARG A 109 -11.19 11.58 -15.87
C ARG A 109 -12.32 10.56 -15.74
N LEU A 110 -12.15 9.57 -14.88
CA LEU A 110 -13.15 8.51 -14.65
C LEU A 110 -14.27 8.93 -13.67
N LYS A 111 -14.18 10.14 -13.09
CA LYS A 111 -15.09 10.65 -12.07
C LYS A 111 -15.19 9.69 -10.87
N GLU A 112 -14.04 9.18 -10.45
CA GLU A 112 -13.94 8.29 -9.29
C GLU A 112 -13.93 9.09 -7.98
N THR A 113 -14.59 8.57 -6.94
CA THR A 113 -14.40 9.00 -5.56
C THR A 113 -13.16 8.34 -4.98
N ILE A 114 -12.27 9.14 -4.39
CA ILE A 114 -11.04 8.67 -3.75
C ILE A 114 -11.24 8.54 -2.24
N TYR A 115 -10.85 7.39 -1.70
CA TYR A 115 -10.61 7.21 -0.27
C TYR A 115 -9.10 7.13 -0.08
N LEU A 116 -8.55 8.01 0.74
CA LEU A 116 -7.13 8.05 1.07
C LEU A 116 -6.91 7.46 2.46
N ALA A 117 -5.93 6.57 2.58
CA ALA A 117 -5.49 5.96 3.82
C ALA A 117 -3.97 6.08 3.96
#